data_AF-M2U9Y6-F1
#
_entry.id   AF-M2U9Y6-F1
#
_cell.length_a   1.000
_cell.length_b   1.000
_cell.length_c   1.000
_cell.angle_alpha   90.00
_cell.angle_beta   90.00
_cell.angle_gamma   90.00
#
_symmetry.space_group_name_H-M   'P 1'
#
loop_
_entity.id
_entity.type
_entity.pdbx_description
1 polymer ?
#
loop_
_entity_poly.entity_id
_entity_poly.type
_entity_poly.pdbx_seq_one_letter_code
_entity_poly.pdbx_strand_id
1 'polypeptide(L)'
;EWGRHGDIKPENILWFEQHGTCRRHLVISDLGLARYHTEFSKSLVPRAMIDGITWGYRAPEVDFREPISSKYDIFSLGCVFLEFCIWYLRGAQDVGIFGLEREDQDEPEFDDVRKDQFFCMKGDGNTIKDACLKECVQKV
;
A
#
# COMPACT_ATOMS: atom_id res chain seq x y z
N GLU A 1 7.72 -16.54 13.38
CA GLU A 1 8.47 -15.70 12.45
C GLU A 1 8.25 -14.27 12.87
N TRP A 2 9.29 -13.55 13.29
CA TRP A 2 9.15 -12.31 14.05
C TRP A 2 9.73 -11.14 13.25
N GLY A 3 8.86 -10.30 12.71
CA GLY A 3 9.22 -9.02 12.08
C GLY A 3 8.38 -8.72 10.84
N ARG A 4 7.54 -7.67 10.93
CA ARG A 4 6.93 -6.99 9.79
C ARG A 4 7.08 -5.48 9.98
N HIS A 5 7.24 -4.74 8.90
CA HIS A 5 7.22 -3.29 8.89
C HIS A 5 5.80 -2.78 9.09
N GLY A 6 4.85 -3.27 8.28
CA GLY A 6 3.42 -2.93 8.36
C GLY A 6 3.01 -1.61 7.71
N ASP A 7 3.97 -0.79 7.28
CA ASP A 7 3.74 0.53 6.66
C ASP A 7 4.79 0.85 5.59
N ILE A 8 5.01 -0.09 4.66
CA ILE A 8 5.89 0.18 3.51
C ILE A 8 5.10 1.02 2.51
N LYS A 9 5.62 2.22 2.24
CA LYS A 9 5.10 3.18 1.26
C LYS A 9 6.21 4.15 0.83
N PRO A 10 6.09 4.86 -0.29
CA PRO A 10 7.14 5.75 -0.80
C PRO A 10 7.59 6.80 0.22
N GLU A 11 6.68 7.34 1.05
CA GLU A 11 6.98 8.35 2.07
C GLU A 11 7.95 7.83 3.13
N ASN A 12 7.93 6.51 3.37
CA ASN A 12 8.79 5.85 4.34
C ASN A 12 10.10 5.33 3.72
N ILE A 13 10.37 5.60 2.45
CA ILE A 13 11.63 5.26 1.77
C ILE A 13 12.43 6.54 1.54
N LEU A 14 13.42 6.76 2.41
CA LEU A 14 14.27 7.95 2.36
C LEU A 14 15.34 7.78 1.28
N TRP A 15 15.57 8.83 0.50
CA TRP A 15 16.66 8.89 -0.47
C TRP A 15 17.79 9.80 0.02
N PHE A 16 18.97 9.22 0.15
CA PHE A 16 20.20 9.93 0.49
C PHE A 16 21.10 10.01 -0.73
N GLU A 17 21.48 11.22 -1.13
CA GLU A 17 22.46 11.41 -2.19
C GLU A 17 23.81 10.75 -1.83
N GLN A 18 24.22 10.87 -0.56
CA GLN A 18 25.40 10.24 0.00
C GLN A 18 25.16 9.81 1.45
N HIS A 19 25.53 8.57 1.77
CA HIS A 19 25.54 8.02 3.14
C HIS A 19 26.83 7.20 3.33
N GLY A 20 27.81 7.78 4.02
CA GLY A 20 29.16 7.23 4.10
C GLY A 20 29.81 7.12 2.71
N THR A 21 30.22 5.91 2.32
CA THR A 21 30.76 5.60 0.99
C THR A 21 29.69 5.25 -0.05
N CYS A 22 28.44 5.04 0.37
CA CYS A 22 27.34 4.71 -0.52
C CYS A 22 26.75 6.00 -1.14
N ARG A 23 26.56 6.00 -2.46
CA ARG A 23 25.84 7.08 -3.18
C ARG A 23 24.46 6.60 -3.59
N ARG A 24 23.49 7.51 -3.64
CA ARG A 24 22.10 7.24 -4.06
C ARG A 24 21.47 6.10 -3.24
N HIS A 25 21.55 6.22 -1.92
CA HIS A 25 21.15 5.18 -0.99
C HIS A 25 19.67 5.35 -0.61
N LEU A 26 18.88 4.27 -0.78
CA LEU A 26 17.49 4.22 -0.32
C LEU A 26 17.45 3.50 1.03
N VAL A 27 16.73 4.07 2.00
CA VAL A 27 16.61 3.56 3.36
C VAL A 27 15.15 3.47 3.75
N ILE A 28 14.70 2.29 4.15
CA ILE A 28 13.36 2.10 4.73
C ILE A 28 13.37 2.69 6.14
N SER A 29 12.35 3.50 6.45
CA SER A 29 12.20 4.26 7.67
C SER A 29 10.80 4.08 8.27
N ASP A 30 10.56 4.73 9.42
CA ASP A 30 9.33 4.62 10.19
C ASP A 30 8.97 3.21 10.67
N LEU A 31 9.82 2.68 11.54
CA LEU A 31 9.53 1.48 12.33
C LEU A 31 8.52 1.75 13.48
N GLY A 32 7.98 2.96 13.58
CA GLY A 32 7.07 3.36 14.66
C GLY A 32 5.79 2.54 14.64
N LEU A 33 5.26 2.28 13.44
CA LEU A 33 4.05 1.50 13.23
C LEU A 33 4.25 -0.01 13.37
N ALA A 34 5.47 -0.53 13.16
CA ALA A 34 5.78 -1.96 13.32
C ALA A 34 5.35 -2.53 14.69
N ARG A 35 5.38 -1.69 15.73
CA ARG A 35 5.01 -2.02 17.12
C ARG A 35 3.53 -1.79 17.45
N TYR A 36 2.87 -0.81 16.85
CA TYR A 36 1.40 -0.65 16.95
C TYR A 36 0.65 -1.78 16.24
N HIS A 37 1.25 -2.26 15.16
CA HIS A 37 0.78 -3.38 14.36
C HIS A 37 0.83 -4.75 15.04
N THR A 38 1.63 -4.91 16.11
CA THR A 38 1.73 -6.15 16.89
C THR A 38 0.72 -6.25 18.04
N GLU A 39 0.26 -5.14 18.63
CA GLU A 39 -0.65 -5.18 19.78
C GLU A 39 -2.12 -4.86 19.46
N PHE A 40 -2.43 -4.05 18.42
CA PHE A 40 -3.79 -3.53 18.22
C PHE A 40 -4.35 -3.65 16.79
N SER A 41 -3.81 -4.52 15.93
CA SER A 41 -4.33 -4.75 14.56
C SER A 41 -5.68 -5.49 14.51
N LYS A 42 -6.47 -5.45 15.59
CA LYS A 42 -7.90 -5.71 15.55
C LYS A 42 -8.61 -4.41 15.94
N SER A 43 -9.15 -3.71 14.95
CA SER A 43 -10.36 -2.87 15.06
C SER A 43 -10.32 -1.46 15.70
N LEU A 44 -9.20 -0.77 15.96
CA LEU A 44 -9.26 0.48 16.75
C LEU A 44 -8.46 1.70 16.27
N VAL A 45 -7.91 1.74 15.05
CA VAL A 45 -7.48 3.04 14.49
C VAL A 45 -8.72 3.70 13.88
N PRO A 46 -9.18 4.87 14.38
CA PRO A 46 -10.31 5.58 13.78
C PRO A 46 -10.02 5.85 12.30
N ARG A 47 -10.94 5.45 11.42
CA ARG A 47 -10.83 5.64 9.95
C ARG A 47 -10.47 7.08 9.55
N ALA A 48 -10.84 8.06 10.36
CA ALA A 48 -10.57 9.48 10.16
C ALA A 48 -9.11 9.92 10.44
N MET A 49 -8.25 9.05 10.97
CA MET A 49 -6.83 9.36 11.27
C MET A 49 -5.83 8.74 10.29
N ILE A 50 -6.29 8.07 9.25
CA ILE A 50 -5.43 7.38 8.28
C ILE A 50 -5.51 8.14 6.95
N ASP A 51 -4.46 8.88 6.61
CA ASP A 51 -4.32 9.56 5.32
C ASP A 51 -4.50 8.56 4.16
N GLY A 52 -5.20 8.97 3.10
CA GLY A 52 -5.59 8.13 1.96
C GLY A 52 -4.43 7.35 1.32
N ILE A 53 -3.22 7.89 1.37
CA ILE A 53 -1.99 7.25 0.86
C ILE A 53 -1.65 5.96 1.63
N THR A 54 -1.91 5.91 2.94
CA THR A 54 -1.62 4.72 3.78
C THR A 54 -2.56 3.56 3.45
N TRP A 55 -3.72 3.82 2.83
CA TRP A 55 -4.64 2.77 2.39
C TRP A 55 -4.22 2.12 1.05
N GLY A 56 -3.51 2.84 0.18
CA GLY A 56 -3.18 2.37 -1.17
C GLY A 56 -2.26 1.14 -1.19
N TYR A 57 -1.24 1.13 -0.32
CA TYR A 57 -0.21 0.08 -0.29
C TYR A 57 -0.56 -1.14 0.55
N ARG A 58 -1.69 -1.15 1.26
CA ARG A 58 -2.06 -2.26 2.14
C ARG A 58 -2.36 -3.52 1.33
N ALA A 59 -2.07 -4.68 1.90
CA ALA A 59 -2.36 -5.96 1.27
C ALA A 59 -3.81 -6.42 1.53
N PRO A 60 -4.42 -7.22 0.62
CA PRO A 60 -5.82 -7.62 0.71
C PRO A 60 -6.16 -8.50 1.92
N GLU A 61 -5.20 -9.22 2.52
CA GLU A 61 -5.39 -10.01 3.75
C GLU A 61 -5.92 -9.19 4.94
N VAL A 62 -5.74 -7.86 4.93
CA VAL A 62 -6.32 -6.95 5.92
C VAL A 62 -7.86 -6.97 5.86
N ASP A 63 -8.43 -7.03 4.66
CA ASP A 63 -9.89 -7.05 4.45
C ASP A 63 -10.49 -8.44 4.67
N PHE A 64 -9.70 -9.50 4.46
CA PHE A 64 -10.11 -10.88 4.77
C PHE A 64 -10.10 -11.20 6.28
N ARG A 65 -9.64 -10.27 7.13
CA ARG A 65 -9.45 -10.48 8.59
C ARG A 65 -8.54 -11.68 8.91
N GLU A 66 -7.64 -11.99 7.99
CA GLU A 66 -6.64 -13.04 8.17
C GLU A 66 -5.48 -12.55 9.04
N PRO A 67 -4.71 -13.46 9.68
CA PRO A 67 -3.49 -13.07 10.37
C PRO A 67 -2.50 -12.40 9.41
N ILE A 68 -2.19 -11.13 9.67
CA ILE A 68 -1.21 -10.39 8.89
C ILE A 68 0.18 -11.00 9.10
N SER A 69 0.85 -11.36 8.01
CA SER A 69 2.19 -11.96 8.00
C SER A 69 3.20 -11.03 7.33
N SER A 70 4.46 -11.44 7.20
CA SER A 70 5.49 -10.73 6.42
C SER A 70 5.12 -10.60 4.93
N LYS A 71 4.16 -11.40 4.43
CA LYS A 71 3.62 -11.26 3.05
C LYS A 71 2.97 -9.90 2.80
N TYR A 72 2.46 -9.26 3.85
CA TYR A 72 1.90 -7.91 3.77
C TYR A 72 2.94 -6.91 3.25
N ASP A 73 4.16 -6.96 3.82
CA ASP A 73 5.25 -6.08 3.40
C ASP A 73 5.71 -6.38 1.97
N ILE A 74 5.67 -7.65 1.56
CA ILE A 74 6.01 -8.07 0.18
C ILE A 74 5.01 -7.44 -0.81
N PHE A 75 3.72 -7.49 -0.51
CA PHE A 75 2.69 -6.86 -1.36
C PHE A 75 2.87 -5.34 -1.43
N SER A 76 3.06 -4.71 -0.27
CA SER A 76 3.27 -3.26 -0.16
C SER A 76 4.50 -2.81 -0.98
N LEU A 77 5.60 -3.57 -0.88
CA LEU A 77 6.82 -3.33 -1.66
C LEU A 77 6.59 -3.52 -3.16
N GLY A 78 5.78 -4.50 -3.56
CA GLY A 78 5.37 -4.70 -4.96
C GLY A 78 4.67 -3.48 -5.54
N CYS A 79 3.78 -2.86 -4.77
CA CYS A 79 3.09 -1.62 -5.15
C CYS A 79 4.09 -0.46 -5.35
N VAL A 80 5.01 -0.26 -4.39
CA VAL A 80 6.10 0.74 -4.50
C VAL A 80 6.96 0.51 -5.74
N PHE A 81 7.38 -0.72 -6.00
CA PHE A 81 8.21 -1.04 -7.15
C PHE A 81 7.49 -0.80 -8.47
N LEU A 82 6.19 -1.08 -8.54
CA LEU A 82 5.41 -0.80 -9.74
C LEU A 82 5.39 0.69 -10.06
N GLU A 83 5.11 1.54 -9.08
CA GLU A 83 5.15 2.99 -9.27
C GLU A 83 6.55 3.51 -9.58
N PHE A 84 7.58 2.92 -8.96
CA PHE A 84 8.97 3.24 -9.27
C PHE A 84 9.33 2.89 -10.73
N CYS A 85 8.87 1.75 -11.24
CA CYS A 85 9.03 1.37 -12.64
C CYS A 85 8.31 2.33 -13.59
N ILE A 86 7.07 2.72 -13.28
CA ILE A 86 6.31 3.72 -14.05
C ILE A 86 7.06 5.04 -14.08
N TRP A 87 7.49 5.53 -12.92
CA TRP A 87 8.28 6.76 -12.81
C TRP A 87 9.55 6.69 -13.66
N TYR A 88 10.30 5.59 -13.54
CA TYR A 88 11.58 5.42 -14.22
C TYR A 88 11.43 5.33 -15.74
N LEU A 89 10.39 4.65 -16.24
CA LEU A 89 10.18 4.41 -17.67
C LEU A 89 9.38 5.50 -18.36
N ARG A 90 8.43 6.13 -17.66
CA ARG A 90 7.38 6.99 -18.23
C ARG A 90 7.35 8.40 -17.63
N GLY A 91 8.00 8.60 -16.49
CA GLY A 91 8.10 9.89 -15.80
C GLY A 91 7.03 10.09 -14.72
N ALA A 92 7.20 11.17 -13.93
CA ALA A 92 6.37 11.44 -12.76
C ALA A 92 4.89 11.74 -13.07
N GLN A 93 4.60 12.28 -14.25
CA GLN A 93 3.22 12.55 -14.66
C GLN A 93 2.41 11.25 -14.76
N ASP A 94 3.01 10.19 -15.29
CA ASP A 94 2.34 8.90 -15.47
C ASP A 94 2.10 8.17 -14.15
N VAL A 95 2.90 8.43 -13.11
CA VAL A 95 2.59 7.96 -11.75
C VAL A 95 1.30 8.59 -11.22
N GLY A 96 1.14 9.91 -11.44
CA GLY A 96 -0.08 10.61 -11.05
C GLY A 96 -1.31 10.14 -11.82
N ILE A 97 -1.17 9.90 -13.14
CA ILE A 97 -2.25 9.34 -13.95
C ILE A 97 -2.60 7.93 -13.46
N PHE A 98 -1.60 7.09 -13.18
CA PHE A 98 -1.83 5.73 -12.68
C PHE A 98 -2.56 5.72 -11.33
N GLY A 99 -2.26 6.65 -10.42
CA GLY A 99 -3.03 6.85 -9.19
C GLY A 99 -4.49 7.21 -9.46
N LEU A 100 -4.74 8.15 -10.38
CA LEU A 100 -6.13 8.50 -10.75
C LEU A 100 -6.88 7.32 -11.38
N GLU A 101 -6.23 6.52 -12.23
CA GLU A 101 -6.84 5.32 -12.82
C GLU A 101 -7.16 4.25 -11.78
N ARG A 102 -6.34 4.12 -10.73
CA ARG A 102 -6.65 3.26 -9.59
C ARG A 102 -7.82 3.83 -8.78
N GLU A 103 -7.83 5.12 -8.46
CA GLU A 103 -8.95 5.76 -7.75
C GLU A 103 -10.29 5.57 -8.48
N ASP A 104 -10.33 5.71 -9.81
CA ASP A 104 -11.56 5.54 -10.62
C ASP A 104 -12.16 4.12 -10.53
N GLN A 105 -11.34 3.13 -10.17
CA GLN A 105 -11.74 1.74 -10.00
C GLN A 105 -11.94 1.33 -8.52
N ASP A 106 -11.86 2.25 -7.56
CA ASP A 106 -12.29 1.98 -6.18
C ASP A 106 -13.81 1.75 -6.17
N GLU A 107 -14.27 0.74 -5.42
CA GLU A 107 -15.72 0.60 -5.18
C GLU A 107 -16.22 1.78 -4.33
N PRO A 108 -17.39 2.36 -4.66
CA PRO A 108 -17.97 3.41 -3.84
C PRO A 108 -18.41 2.83 -2.49
N GLU A 109 -17.55 2.95 -1.47
CA GLU A 109 -17.96 2.76 -0.08
C GLU A 109 -18.76 3.98 0.41
N PHE A 110 -19.62 3.77 1.41
CA PHE A 110 -20.49 4.77 2.03
C PHE A 110 -19.76 6.00 2.63
N ASP A 111 -18.43 5.93 2.74
CA ASP A 111 -17.60 7.03 3.20
C ASP A 111 -16.79 7.55 2.00
N ASP A 112 -16.80 8.86 1.78
CA ASP A 112 -16.15 9.64 0.70
C ASP A 112 -14.59 9.56 0.72
N VAL A 113 -14.05 8.42 1.17
CA VAL A 113 -12.63 8.15 1.37
C VAL A 113 -12.09 7.42 0.15
N ARG A 114 -11.25 8.13 -0.61
CA ARG A 114 -10.47 7.56 -1.70
C ARG A 114 -9.37 6.68 -1.13
N LYS A 115 -9.24 5.46 -1.65
CA LYS A 115 -8.29 4.48 -1.11
C LYS A 115 -7.10 4.26 -2.02
N ASP A 116 -7.22 4.56 -3.32
CA ASP A 116 -6.16 4.43 -4.32
C ASP A 116 -5.50 3.03 -4.28
N GLN A 117 -6.32 1.99 -4.14
CA GLN A 117 -5.81 0.62 -3.93
C GLN A 117 -5.34 -0.01 -5.23
N PHE A 118 -4.46 -1.01 -5.14
CA PHE A 118 -3.99 -1.79 -6.30
C PHE A 118 -4.89 -2.99 -6.66
N PHE A 119 -5.91 -3.27 -5.85
CA PHE A 119 -6.82 -4.40 -6.01
C PHE A 119 -8.28 -4.01 -5.73
N CYS A 120 -9.20 -4.84 -6.19
CA CYS A 120 -10.61 -4.84 -5.82
C CYS A 120 -10.91 -6.09 -5.00
N MET A 121 -11.74 -5.95 -3.97
CA MET A 121 -12.31 -7.10 -3.27
C MET A 121 -13.47 -7.67 -4.09
N LYS A 122 -13.58 -8.99 -4.15
CA LYS A 122 -14.72 -9.69 -4.76
C LYS A 122 -15.48 -10.43 -3.68
N GLY A 123 -16.79 -10.19 -3.61
CA GLY A 123 -17.66 -10.84 -2.63
C GLY A 123 -19.13 -10.80 -3.03
N ASP A 124 -19.94 -11.56 -2.32
CA ASP A 124 -21.38 -11.30 -2.20
C ASP A 124 -21.61 -10.38 -1.00
N GLY A 125 -22.76 -9.69 -0.93
CA GLY A 125 -23.02 -8.61 0.03
C GLY A 125 -22.84 -8.90 1.53
N ASN A 126 -22.46 -10.14 1.92
CA ASN A 126 -22.08 -10.54 3.27
C ASN A 126 -20.71 -11.25 3.38
N THR A 127 -20.04 -11.64 2.28
CA THR A 127 -18.78 -12.39 2.33
C THR A 127 -17.81 -11.92 1.26
N ILE A 128 -16.64 -11.44 1.68
CA ILE A 128 -15.51 -11.23 0.77
C ILE A 128 -14.87 -12.59 0.51
N LYS A 129 -14.76 -12.98 -0.76
CA LYS A 129 -14.33 -14.32 -1.19
C LYS A 129 -12.97 -14.32 -1.87
N ASP A 130 -12.61 -13.21 -2.53
CA ASP A 130 -11.37 -13.12 -3.29
C ASP A 130 -10.93 -11.65 -3.47
N ALA A 131 -9.70 -11.44 -3.94
CA ALA A 131 -9.16 -10.14 -4.29
C ALA A 131 -8.46 -10.24 -5.65
N CYS A 132 -8.71 -9.28 -6.53
CA CYS A 132 -8.03 -9.22 -7.83
C CYS A 132 -7.33 -7.89 -8.03
N LEU A 133 -6.19 -7.90 -8.71
CA LEU A 133 -5.57 -6.66 -9.17
C LEU A 133 -6.54 -5.89 -10.06
N LYS A 134 -6.55 -4.56 -9.90
CA LYS A 134 -7.31 -3.66 -10.77
C LYS A 134 -6.87 -3.77 -12.22
N GLU A 135 -7.76 -3.43 -13.14
CA GLU A 135 -7.47 -3.56 -14.57
C GLU A 135 -6.32 -2.63 -15.00
N CYS A 136 -6.27 -1.41 -14.43
CA CYS A 136 -5.16 -0.48 -14.68
C CYS A 136 -3.81 -1.04 -14.20
N VAL A 137 -3.79 -1.78 -13.08
CA VAL A 137 -2.59 -2.38 -12.50
C VAL A 137 -2.07 -3.55 -13.36
N GLN A 138 -2.98 -4.30 -14.00
CA GLN A 138 -2.61 -5.43 -14.87
C GLN A 138 -2.05 -4.99 -16.24
N LYS A 139 -2.28 -3.74 -16.63
CA LYS A 139 -1.93 -3.19 -17.97
C LYS A 139 -0.65 -2.35 -17.99
N VAL A 140 -0.02 -2.15 -16.83
CA VAL A 140 1.21 -1.35 -16.68
C VAL A 140 2.37 -1.95 -17.48
#